data_AF-A0A9D7IB68-F1
#
_entry.id   AF-A0A9D7IB68-F1
#
_cell.length_a   1.000
_cell.length_b   1.000
_cell.length_c   1.000
_cell.angle_alpha   90.00
_cell.angle_beta   90.00
_cell.angle_gamma   90.00
#
_symmetry.space_group_name_H-M   'P 1'
#
loop_
_entity.id
_entity.type
_entity.pdbx_description
1 polymer ?
#
loop_
_entity_poly.entity_id
_entity_poly.type
_entity_poly.pdbx_seq_one_letter_code
_entity_poly.pdbx_strand_id
1 'polypeptide(L)'
;MKIKSIDVLNQSGEKMGGLTSSAPPKVKIVAPAAGAKLEAGKVQIEWTVQDSDTKPESLLFHLAFSSDGGETWGPVGIHIVGNKYELDTAQLKLKKTENGMLRLYACDGLNTVIAEVDKLSL
;
A
#
# COMPACT_ATOMS: atom_id res chain seq x y z
N MET A 1 7.65 11.51 9.34
CA MET A 1 7.87 12.89 8.86
C MET A 1 6.87 13.17 7.75
N LYS A 2 6.12 14.28 7.80
CA LYS A 2 5.20 14.67 6.71
C LYS A 2 5.92 15.70 5.85
N ILE A 3 6.13 15.40 4.58
CA ILE A 3 6.78 16.33 3.66
C ILE A 3 5.67 17.18 3.03
N LYS A 4 5.80 18.50 3.14
CA LYS A 4 4.81 19.45 2.60
C LYS A 4 5.11 19.85 1.17
N SER A 5 6.39 19.89 0.79
CA SER A 5 6.79 20.16 -0.58
C SER A 5 8.17 19.61 -0.89
N ILE A 6 8.38 19.30 -2.17
CA ILE A 6 9.69 19.15 -2.80
C ILE A 6 9.69 20.10 -4.00
N ASP A 7 10.70 20.95 -4.09
CA ASP A 7 10.95 21.79 -5.24
C ASP A 7 12.21 21.32 -5.96
N VAL A 8 12.15 21.24 -7.28
CA VAL A 8 13.30 21.01 -8.14
C VAL A 8 13.75 22.37 -8.65
N LEU A 9 14.99 22.75 -8.33
CA LEU A 9 15.59 24.01 -8.75
C LEU A 9 16.65 23.78 -9.84
N ASN A 10 16.81 24.74 -10.75
CA ASN A 10 17.98 24.77 -11.64
C ASN A 10 19.22 25.29 -10.89
N GLN A 11 20.36 25.38 -11.58
CA GLN A 11 21.61 25.86 -10.97
C GLN A 11 21.58 27.33 -10.51
N SER A 12 20.70 28.16 -11.08
CA SER A 12 20.48 29.55 -10.65
C SER A 12 19.51 29.66 -9.46
N GLY A 13 18.92 28.56 -9.00
CA GLY A 13 17.96 28.52 -7.89
C GLY A 13 16.51 28.77 -8.31
N GLU A 14 16.22 28.84 -9.61
CA GLU A 14 14.84 29.00 -10.10
C GLU A 14 14.11 27.65 -10.09
N LYS A 15 12.84 27.68 -9.67
CA LYS A 15 12.00 26.48 -9.60
C LYS A 15 11.63 25.97 -11.00
N MET A 16 12.04 24.74 -11.29
CA MET A 16 11.72 24.00 -12.51
C MET A 16 10.47 23.13 -12.35
N GLY A 17 10.15 22.73 -11.13
CA GLY A 17 9.00 21.87 -10.82
C GLY A 17 8.93 21.53 -9.34
N GLY A 18 7.95 20.72 -8.96
CA GLY A 18 7.83 20.27 -7.59
C GLY A 18 6.52 19.56 -7.30
N LEU A 19 6.44 19.01 -6.09
CA LEU A 19 5.24 18.43 -5.50
C LEU A 19 4.90 19.20 -4.23
N THR A 20 3.60 19.32 -3.96
CA THR A 20 3.08 19.91 -2.72
C THR A 20 2.00 19.01 -2.16
N SER A 21 1.98 18.82 -0.84
CA SER A 21 0.95 18.08 -0.13
C SER A 21 0.46 18.88 1.07
N SER A 22 -0.84 19.15 1.10
CA SER A 22 -1.55 19.74 2.23
C SER A 22 -1.80 18.69 3.32
N ALA A 23 -1.99 17.42 2.94
CA ALA A 23 -2.10 16.29 3.85
C ALA A 23 -1.68 14.97 3.17
N PRO A 24 -1.11 14.00 3.91
CA PRO A 24 -0.89 12.65 3.38
C PRO A 24 -2.20 11.95 3.01
N PRO A 25 -2.16 10.93 2.13
CA PRO A 25 -3.32 10.13 1.80
C PRO A 25 -3.87 9.43 3.04
N LYS A 26 -5.18 9.19 3.05
CA LYS A 26 -5.86 8.35 4.05
C LYS A 26 -6.29 7.06 3.38
N VAL A 27 -5.76 5.93 3.84
CA VAL A 27 -6.00 4.62 3.22
C VAL A 27 -6.55 3.62 4.23
N LYS A 28 -7.42 2.72 3.78
CA LYS A 28 -7.95 1.60 4.57
C LYS A 28 -8.16 0.36 3.68
N ILE A 29 -7.63 -0.78 4.11
CA ILE A 29 -7.95 -2.08 3.50
C ILE A 29 -9.40 -2.44 3.89
N VAL A 30 -10.23 -2.76 2.91
CA VAL A 30 -11.64 -3.14 3.12
C VAL A 30 -11.88 -4.63 2.86
N ALA A 31 -11.04 -5.27 2.05
CA ALA A 31 -10.99 -6.71 1.90
C ALA A 31 -9.54 -7.17 1.67
N PRO A 32 -9.10 -8.29 2.27
CA PRO A 32 -9.80 -9.08 3.28
C PRO A 32 -9.95 -8.33 4.62
N ALA A 33 -10.92 -8.74 5.43
CA ALA A 33 -11.07 -8.25 6.80
C ALA A 33 -10.10 -8.96 7.76
N ALA A 34 -9.89 -8.38 8.95
CA ALA A 34 -9.08 -9.01 9.99
C ALA A 34 -9.69 -10.37 10.38
N GLY A 35 -8.84 -11.38 10.57
CA GLY A 35 -9.31 -12.74 10.88
C GLY A 35 -9.79 -13.55 9.66
N ALA A 36 -9.73 -13.00 8.45
CA ALA A 36 -10.22 -13.70 7.27
C ALA A 36 -9.30 -14.87 6.87
N LYS A 37 -9.93 -15.97 6.42
CA LYS A 37 -9.24 -17.05 5.75
C LYS A 37 -9.04 -16.71 4.26
N LEU A 38 -7.81 -16.75 3.81
CA LEU A 38 -7.45 -16.57 2.40
C LEU A 38 -7.57 -17.94 1.72
N GLU A 39 -8.53 -18.07 0.81
CA GLU A 39 -8.72 -19.31 0.05
C GLU A 39 -7.58 -19.52 -0.96
N ALA A 40 -7.30 -20.79 -1.26
CA ALA A 40 -6.29 -21.14 -2.26
C ALA A 40 -6.69 -20.59 -3.65
N GLY A 41 -5.69 -20.10 -4.38
CA GLY A 41 -5.85 -19.43 -5.67
C GLY A 41 -5.93 -17.91 -5.55
N LYS A 42 -6.83 -17.31 -6.32
CA LYS A 42 -6.94 -15.85 -6.48
C LYS A 42 -7.81 -15.24 -5.40
N VAL A 43 -7.26 -14.31 -4.64
CA VAL A 43 -7.95 -13.53 -3.61
C VAL A 43 -7.93 -12.05 -4.01
N GLN A 44 -9.10 -11.43 -4.05
CA GLN A 44 -9.20 -10.00 -4.31
C GLN A 44 -8.90 -9.21 -3.03
N ILE A 45 -7.92 -8.33 -3.13
CA ILE A 45 -7.58 -7.32 -2.13
C ILE A 45 -8.20 -6.00 -2.57
N GLU A 46 -8.88 -5.31 -1.66
CA GLU A 46 -9.53 -4.02 -1.93
C GLU A 46 -9.22 -3.02 -0.82
N TRP A 47 -9.12 -1.76 -1.21
CA TRP A 47 -8.94 -0.64 -0.28
C TRP A 47 -9.73 0.59 -0.70
N THR A 48 -9.89 1.52 0.23
CA THR A 48 -10.32 2.88 -0.04
C THR A 48 -9.17 3.83 0.21
N VAL A 49 -9.13 4.92 -0.55
CA VAL A 49 -8.13 5.98 -0.41
C VAL A 49 -8.78 7.34 -0.59
N GLN A 50 -8.34 8.32 0.18
CA GLN A 50 -8.72 9.72 0.04
C GLN A 50 -7.46 10.58 0.08
N ASP A 51 -7.29 11.43 -0.92
CA ASP A 51 -6.23 12.41 -1.01
C ASP A 51 -6.81 13.69 -1.64
N SER A 52 -6.51 14.86 -1.07
CA SER A 52 -7.03 16.14 -1.54
C SER A 52 -6.18 16.78 -2.62
N ASP A 53 -4.91 16.40 -2.70
CA ASP A 53 -3.91 17.03 -3.59
C ASP A 53 -3.60 16.15 -4.80
N THR A 54 -3.80 14.84 -4.68
CA THR A 54 -3.44 13.83 -5.68
C THR A 54 -4.67 13.13 -6.22
N LYS A 55 -4.80 13.12 -7.54
CA LYS A 55 -5.89 12.41 -8.21
C LYS A 55 -5.77 10.89 -7.99
N PRO A 56 -6.89 10.15 -7.89
CA PRO A 56 -6.87 8.71 -7.61
C PRO A 56 -5.98 7.89 -8.56
N GLU A 57 -5.92 8.26 -9.84
CA GLU A 57 -5.10 7.58 -10.86
C GLU A 57 -3.59 7.84 -10.73
N SER A 58 -3.20 8.89 -10.01
CA SER A 58 -1.80 9.24 -9.74
C SER A 58 -1.27 8.65 -8.42
N LEU A 59 -2.16 8.06 -7.61
CA LEU A 59 -1.76 7.35 -6.40
C LEU A 59 -1.16 6.00 -6.76
N LEU A 60 -0.07 5.66 -6.07
CA LEU A 60 0.63 4.38 -6.24
C LEU A 60 0.54 3.55 -4.97
N PHE A 61 0.34 2.25 -5.16
CA PHE A 61 0.23 1.31 -4.05
C PHE A 61 1.25 0.17 -4.14
N HIS A 62 1.65 -0.30 -2.96
CA HIS A 62 2.47 -1.50 -2.78
C HIS A 62 1.79 -2.37 -1.72
N LEU A 63 1.71 -3.67 -1.97
CA LEU A 63 1.24 -4.67 -1.01
C LEU A 63 2.39 -5.59 -0.59
N ALA A 64 2.51 -5.81 0.71
CA ALA A 64 3.39 -6.80 1.29
C ALA A 64 2.60 -7.74 2.20
N PHE A 65 3.03 -8.99 2.27
CA PHE A 65 2.46 -10.00 3.14
C PHE A 65 3.51 -10.48 4.15
N SER A 66 3.07 -10.74 5.38
CA SER A 66 3.87 -11.37 6.43
C SER A 66 3.19 -12.65 6.88
N SER A 67 3.97 -13.73 6.99
CA SER A 67 3.49 -15.04 7.46
C SER A 67 3.71 -15.29 8.95
N ASP A 68 4.51 -14.44 9.57
CA ASP A 68 5.12 -14.60 10.89
C ASP A 68 4.71 -13.47 11.84
N GLY A 69 3.48 -12.95 11.70
CA GLY A 69 2.96 -11.94 12.61
C GLY A 69 3.65 -10.57 12.50
N GLY A 70 4.24 -10.27 11.35
CA GLY A 70 4.87 -8.99 11.05
C GLY A 70 6.37 -8.93 11.26
N GLU A 71 7.03 -10.04 11.60
CA GLU A 71 8.49 -10.11 11.75
C GLU A 71 9.22 -9.95 10.41
N THR A 72 8.74 -10.63 9.37
CA THR A 72 9.26 -10.49 8.00
C THR A 72 8.14 -10.17 7.01
N TRP A 73 8.48 -9.41 5.97
CA TRP A 73 7.54 -8.93 4.95
C TRP A 73 8.06 -9.23 3.54
N GLY A 74 7.27 -9.96 2.76
CA GLY A 74 7.52 -10.22 1.35
C GLY A 74 6.63 -9.34 0.46
N PRO A 75 7.16 -8.71 -0.60
CA PRO A 75 6.33 -7.96 -1.54
C PRO A 75 5.43 -8.92 -2.31
N VAL A 76 4.14 -8.59 -2.42
CA VAL A 76 3.16 -9.37 -3.19
C VAL A 76 2.54 -8.57 -4.33
N GLY A 77 2.66 -7.25 -4.32
CA GLY A 77 2.27 -6.41 -5.44
C GLY A 77 2.96 -5.04 -5.38
N ILE A 78 3.48 -4.57 -6.50
CA ILE A 78 4.20 -3.29 -6.61
C ILE A 78 3.64 -2.45 -7.75
N HIS A 79 3.75 -1.12 -7.63
CA HIS A 79 3.27 -0.15 -8.62
C HIS A 79 1.79 -0.38 -9.01
N ILE A 80 0.96 -0.71 -8.03
CA ILE A 80 -0.45 -0.94 -8.27
C ILE A 80 -1.14 0.41 -8.46
N VAL A 81 -1.97 0.51 -9.49
CA VAL A 81 -2.85 1.65 -9.77
C VAL A 81 -4.30 1.23 -9.53
N GLY A 82 -5.12 2.15 -9.05
CA GLY A 82 -6.50 1.87 -8.66
C GLY A 82 -6.59 1.36 -7.23
N ASN A 83 -7.70 0.70 -6.89
CA ASN A 83 -8.06 0.40 -5.50
C ASN A 83 -8.27 -1.10 -5.22
N LYS A 84 -7.77 -1.95 -6.11
CA LYS A 84 -7.86 -3.40 -5.99
C LYS A 84 -6.64 -4.11 -6.56
N TYR A 85 -6.35 -5.29 -6.04
CA TYR A 85 -5.28 -6.17 -6.50
C TYR A 85 -5.72 -7.63 -6.38
N GLU A 86 -5.45 -8.45 -7.40
CA GLU A 86 -5.72 -9.88 -7.35
C GLU A 86 -4.45 -10.62 -6.89
N LEU A 87 -4.44 -11.06 -5.64
CA LEU A 87 -3.36 -11.85 -5.07
C LEU A 87 -3.52 -13.31 -5.45
N ASP A 88 -2.52 -13.90 -6.10
CA ASP A 88 -2.41 -15.36 -6.19
C ASP A 88 -1.71 -15.89 -4.94
N THR A 89 -2.44 -16.59 -4.09
CA THR A 89 -1.93 -17.13 -2.81
C THR A 89 -0.79 -18.13 -2.99
N ALA A 90 -0.61 -18.71 -4.18
CA ALA A 90 0.56 -19.54 -4.49
C ALA A 90 1.88 -18.73 -4.43
N GLN A 91 1.83 -17.42 -4.62
CA GLN A 91 3.00 -16.54 -4.56
C GLN A 91 3.56 -16.40 -3.14
N LEU A 92 2.75 -16.67 -2.12
CA LEU A 92 3.17 -16.51 -0.74
C LEU A 92 4.25 -17.55 -0.36
N LYS A 93 4.29 -18.73 -1.03
CA LYS A 93 5.24 -19.82 -0.74
C LYS A 93 5.30 -20.22 0.74
N LEU A 94 4.23 -20.01 1.49
CA LEU A 94 4.21 -20.18 2.94
C LEU A 94 3.72 -21.56 3.35
N LYS A 95 4.21 -22.03 4.50
CA LYS A 95 3.49 -22.98 5.33
C LYS A 95 2.20 -22.31 5.80
N LYS A 96 1.15 -23.08 6.07
CA LYS A 96 -0.08 -22.56 6.69
C LYS A 96 0.26 -21.58 7.82
N THR A 97 -0.39 -20.44 7.85
CA THR A 97 -0.26 -19.45 8.92
C THR A 97 -1.64 -19.17 9.49
N GLU A 98 -1.68 -18.87 10.78
CA GLU A 98 -2.88 -18.37 11.49
C GLU A 98 -2.67 -16.91 11.93
N ASN A 99 -1.47 -16.36 11.69
CA ASN A 99 -1.05 -15.01 12.09
C ASN A 99 -0.53 -14.23 10.86
N GLY A 100 -1.11 -14.48 9.69
CA GLY A 100 -0.81 -13.75 8.49
C GLY A 100 -1.19 -12.29 8.60
N MET A 101 -0.42 -11.41 7.97
CA MET A 101 -0.72 -9.98 7.90
C MET A 101 -0.55 -9.46 6.48
N LEU A 102 -1.39 -8.51 6.11
CA LEU A 102 -1.27 -7.77 4.85
C LEU A 102 -1.01 -6.30 5.16
N ARG A 103 -0.03 -5.71 4.47
CA ARG A 103 0.35 -4.31 4.59
C ARG A 103 0.23 -3.63 3.24
N LEU A 104 -0.53 -2.55 3.20
CA LEU A 104 -0.70 -1.68 2.05
C LEU A 104 0.03 -0.36 2.30
N TYR A 105 0.93 -0.01 1.40
CA TYR A 105 1.53 1.31 1.32
C TYR A 105 0.77 2.12 0.28
N ALA A 106 0.37 3.35 0.61
CA ALA A 106 -0.25 4.29 -0.31
C ALA A 106 0.64 5.54 -0.43
N CYS A 107 0.99 5.90 -1.66
CA CYS A 107 1.92 7.00 -1.97
C CYS A 107 1.26 8.05 -2.86
N ASP A 108 1.39 9.32 -2.47
CA ASP A 108 0.94 10.51 -3.22
C ASP A 108 2.08 11.13 -4.07
N GLY A 109 3.23 10.44 -4.15
CA GLY A 109 4.47 10.93 -4.77
C GLY A 109 5.40 11.68 -3.82
N LEU A 110 4.94 12.02 -2.60
CA LEU A 110 5.67 12.81 -1.61
C LEU A 110 5.67 12.17 -0.21
N ASN A 111 4.50 11.75 0.25
CA ASN A 111 4.22 11.04 1.48
C ASN A 111 3.83 9.60 1.19
N THR A 112 4.18 8.70 2.11
CA THR A 112 3.70 7.33 2.12
C THR A 112 3.03 7.05 3.45
N VAL A 113 1.84 6.46 3.42
CA VAL A 113 1.12 5.96 4.60
C VAL A 113 0.93 4.46 4.50
N ILE A 114 0.68 3.84 5.65
CA ILE A 114 0.49 2.39 5.76
C ILE A 114 -0.91 2.10 6.29
N ALA A 115 -1.58 1.11 5.72
CA ALA A 115 -2.69 0.38 6.33
C ALA A 115 -2.34 -1.10 6.45
N GLU A 116 -2.85 -1.74 7.49
CA GLU A 116 -2.63 -3.15 7.75
C GLU A 116 -3.93 -3.87 8.09
N VAL A 117 -3.95 -5.17 7.83
CA VAL A 117 -4.95 -6.10 8.35
C VAL A 117 -4.23 -7.35 8.88
N ASP A 118 -4.68 -7.86 10.01
CA ASP A 118 -4.02 -8.91 10.79
C ASP A 118 -4.86 -10.20 10.88
N LYS A 119 -4.26 -11.24 11.48
CA LYS A 119 -4.88 -12.53 11.78
C LYS A 119 -5.43 -13.24 10.55
N LEU A 120 -4.79 -13.06 9.41
CA LEU A 120 -5.15 -13.78 8.19
C LEU A 120 -4.68 -15.23 8.30
N SER A 121 -5.54 -16.18 7.89
CA SER A 121 -5.18 -17.59 7.85
C SER A 121 -5.06 -18.11 6.42
N LEU A 122 -4.19 -19.09 6.18
CA LEU A 122 -3.98 -19.75 4.88
C LEU A 122 -4.09 -21.27 5.00
#